data_AF-A0A523WYU7-F1
#
_entry.id   AF-A0A523WYU7-F1
#
_cell.length_a   1.000
_cell.length_b   1.000
_cell.length_c   1.000
_cell.angle_alpha   90.00
_cell.angle_beta   90.00
_cell.angle_gamma   90.00
#
_symmetry.space_group_name_H-M   'P 1'
#
loop_
_entity.id
_entity.type
_entity.pdbx_description
1 polymer ?
#
loop_
_entity_poly.entity_id
_entity_poly.type
_entity_poly.pdbx_seq_one_letter_code
_entity_poly.pdbx_strand_id
1 'polypeptide(L)'
;MYNIKEFRVLVYTAASFLCFFCWPLENIAENTRNLSVNVKDVRLSTSEANAPEQASNKAASINIIKITLEQEILGKQAPTGRIFVVLETQWENIHPKQKVEKDKLEGKTDKTMGVSTFAGKKKKTEYVEVDVAYMIQKLYNHAYIFADGLAFSLHGSTEDIPGGANLQKAFTIPKKGDVRKVNFVYLIPKSSENLGFQFFDYEYGHILLSVQGDIKKARGTGGPPGKVLSLAKSDLVEFATLSFDIQNEYAEEEAPAGWHYVVVQLSGKSLSWKSVKDIVQIKPKEYTWVTTDGGYFYYSSGGSTTEQGFIRFTPEIYQHQELAFLVPKSACVNQLGVRIRNDVFQLDLTGKKPKGMPKAIATHRDGDVMEVMIFGMRKDNGKVLLDLGIQSMAESGIEIQRKAQFVLIVNEEKISIDDTGTDTLLHRPPSPFIIPPKTFIRFELAYETDVFPTSLYFRGYRSEATLNLSDEGD
;
A
#
# COMPACT_ATOMS: atom_id res chain seq x y z
N MET A 1 -30.51 14.35 15.81
CA MET A 1 -31.66 14.82 15.00
C MET A 1 -31.24 14.77 13.55
N TYR A 2 -31.72 13.75 12.84
CA TYR A 2 -31.52 13.59 11.41
C TYR A 2 -32.44 14.56 10.67
N ASN A 3 -31.90 15.22 9.65
CA ASN A 3 -32.72 15.96 8.70
C ASN A 3 -32.42 15.41 7.30
N ILE A 4 -33.35 14.58 6.83
CA ILE A 4 -33.42 14.04 5.49
C ILE A 4 -34.10 15.09 4.62
N LYS A 5 -33.55 15.38 3.43
CA LYS A 5 -34.30 16.01 2.34
C LYS A 5 -34.16 15.18 1.08
N GLU A 6 -35.27 14.56 0.71
CA GLU A 6 -35.54 14.00 -0.62
C GLU A 6 -35.62 15.12 -1.67
N PHE A 7 -35.20 14.83 -2.90
CA PHE A 7 -35.76 15.44 -4.11
C PHE A 7 -35.86 14.37 -5.21
N ARG A 8 -37.06 14.20 -5.78
CA ARG A 8 -37.37 13.29 -6.89
C ARG A 8 -37.42 14.04 -8.23
N VAL A 9 -36.67 13.50 -9.19
CA VAL A 9 -36.98 13.19 -10.60
C VAL A 9 -37.65 14.25 -11.48
N LEU A 10 -37.03 14.50 -12.63
CA LEU A 10 -37.72 14.76 -13.90
C LEU A 10 -37.01 14.04 -15.05
N VAL A 11 -37.78 13.25 -15.80
CA VAL A 11 -37.41 12.44 -16.97
C VAL A 11 -37.80 13.23 -18.23
N TYR A 12 -36.96 13.22 -19.27
CA TYR A 12 -37.41 13.25 -20.68
C TYR A 12 -36.45 12.50 -21.61
N THR A 13 -37.02 12.00 -22.70
CA THR A 13 -36.66 10.81 -23.49
C THR A 13 -35.94 11.08 -24.83
N ALA A 14 -35.01 10.16 -25.17
CA ALA A 14 -34.71 9.47 -26.44
C ALA A 14 -34.58 10.19 -27.81
N ALA A 15 -33.46 9.91 -28.51
CA ALA A 15 -33.31 9.31 -29.86
C ALA A 15 -32.00 9.78 -30.55
N SER A 16 -30.97 8.93 -30.68
CA SER A 16 -30.61 8.09 -31.86
C SER A 16 -29.76 8.81 -32.94
N PHE A 17 -28.52 8.34 -33.20
CA PHE A 17 -28.05 7.73 -34.49
C PHE A 17 -26.51 7.53 -34.54
N LEU A 18 -26.11 6.30 -34.93
CA LEU A 18 -24.94 5.80 -35.71
C LEU A 18 -23.56 6.48 -35.60
N CYS A 19 -22.38 5.85 -35.76
CA CYS A 19 -21.80 4.51 -35.89
C CYS A 19 -20.34 4.79 -36.33
N PHE A 20 -19.33 4.03 -35.88
CA PHE A 20 -18.34 3.35 -36.76
C PHE A 20 -17.33 2.51 -35.94
N PHE A 21 -16.98 1.38 -36.57
CA PHE A 21 -16.28 0.16 -36.15
C PHE A 21 -14.81 0.37 -35.66
N CYS A 22 -14.23 -0.50 -34.82
CA CYS A 22 -13.74 -1.85 -35.19
C CYS A 22 -13.89 -2.94 -34.12
N TRP A 23 -14.37 -4.09 -34.60
CA TRP A 23 -14.44 -5.43 -34.02
C TRP A 23 -13.28 -6.29 -34.66
N PRO A 24 -13.12 -7.63 -34.44
CA PRO A 24 -13.96 -8.54 -33.69
C PRO A 24 -13.27 -9.51 -32.71
N LEU A 25 -14.12 -10.01 -31.81
CA LEU A 25 -14.01 -11.26 -31.06
C LEU A 25 -14.71 -12.37 -31.87
N GLU A 26 -14.00 -13.46 -32.17
CA GLU A 26 -14.50 -14.81 -32.46
C GLU A 26 -13.45 -15.75 -31.80
N ASN A 27 -13.76 -16.80 -31.03
CA ASN A 27 -14.70 -17.88 -31.28
C ASN A 27 -15.10 -18.60 -29.98
N ILE A 28 -16.31 -19.19 -30.00
CA ILE A 28 -16.95 -19.96 -28.93
C ILE A 28 -16.82 -21.48 -29.20
N ALA A 29 -16.74 -22.24 -28.10
CA ALA A 29 -17.10 -23.65 -27.88
C ALA A 29 -16.30 -24.78 -28.56
N GLU A 30 -15.80 -25.70 -27.72
CA GLU A 30 -16.29 -27.10 -27.62
C GLU A 30 -15.32 -27.94 -26.77
N ASN A 31 -15.71 -28.31 -25.54
CA ASN A 31 -15.51 -29.67 -24.99
C ASN A 31 -16.13 -29.80 -23.60
N THR A 32 -17.43 -30.03 -23.55
CA THR A 32 -18.08 -30.68 -22.40
C THR A 32 -18.02 -32.19 -22.63
N ARG A 33 -17.08 -32.87 -21.98
CA ARG A 33 -17.14 -34.33 -21.78
C ARG A 33 -17.18 -34.66 -20.30
N ASN A 34 -18.27 -35.31 -19.95
CA ASN A 34 -18.58 -35.99 -18.70
C ASN A 34 -17.39 -36.79 -18.15
N LEU A 35 -17.01 -36.53 -16.91
CA LEU A 35 -16.43 -37.53 -16.02
C LEU A 35 -17.02 -37.35 -14.62
N SER A 36 -18.17 -37.98 -14.39
CA SER A 36 -18.68 -38.30 -13.07
C SER A 36 -17.80 -39.40 -12.47
N VAL A 37 -16.96 -39.07 -11.49
CA VAL A 37 -16.25 -40.06 -10.69
C VAL A 37 -16.91 -40.15 -9.31
N ASN A 38 -17.55 -41.29 -9.07
CA ASN A 38 -18.00 -41.75 -7.76
C ASN A 38 -16.78 -41.95 -6.85
N VAL A 39 -16.69 -41.23 -5.73
CA VAL A 39 -15.74 -41.52 -4.67
C VAL A 39 -16.53 -42.04 -3.46
N LYS A 40 -16.79 -43.36 -3.47
CA LYS A 40 -16.97 -44.12 -2.25
C LYS A 40 -15.59 -44.65 -1.84
N ASP A 41 -15.32 -44.56 -0.54
CA ASP A 41 -14.20 -45.18 0.17
C ASP A 41 -12.78 -44.65 -0.14
N VAL A 42 -12.39 -43.57 0.56
CA VAL A 42 -10.98 -43.34 0.89
C VAL A 42 -10.83 -43.44 2.41
N ARG A 43 -10.34 -44.60 2.85
CA ARG A 43 -9.89 -44.85 4.22
C ARG A 43 -8.74 -43.90 4.57
N LEU A 44 -8.86 -43.25 5.74
CA LEU A 44 -7.78 -42.55 6.42
C LEU A 44 -6.62 -43.52 6.68
N SER A 45 -5.56 -43.45 5.87
CA SER A 45 -4.27 -44.03 6.20
C SER A 45 -3.40 -42.96 6.85
N THR A 46 -3.20 -43.07 8.16
CA THR A 46 -2.15 -42.37 8.90
C THR A 46 -0.79 -42.83 8.40
N SER A 47 -0.13 -42.00 7.58
CA SER A 47 1.30 -42.13 7.30
C SER A 47 2.06 -41.09 8.12
N GLU A 48 2.79 -41.56 9.13
CA GLU A 48 3.84 -40.82 9.81
C GLU A 48 4.94 -40.46 8.80
N ALA A 49 5.06 -39.18 8.48
CA ALA A 49 6.22 -38.61 7.80
C ALA A 49 6.34 -37.12 8.14
N ASN A 50 7.30 -36.81 9.01
CA ASN A 50 7.82 -35.47 9.34
C ASN A 50 6.76 -34.37 9.54
N ALA A 51 6.20 -34.35 10.74
CA ALA A 51 5.45 -33.21 11.25
C ALA A 51 6.33 -31.93 11.15
N PRO A 52 5.83 -30.83 10.56
CA PRO A 52 6.50 -29.55 10.69
C PRO A 52 6.58 -29.22 12.18
N GLU A 53 7.74 -28.73 12.61
CA GLU A 53 8.07 -28.30 13.97
C GLU A 53 6.86 -27.64 14.63
N GLN A 54 6.34 -28.29 15.68
CA GLN A 54 5.09 -27.95 16.31
C GLN A 54 5.18 -26.51 16.85
N ALA A 55 4.27 -25.65 16.36
CA ALA A 55 4.12 -24.27 16.82
C ALA A 55 4.04 -24.24 18.36
N SER A 56 5.05 -23.70 19.02
CA SER A 56 5.00 -23.48 20.46
C SER A 56 5.49 -22.08 20.77
N ASN A 57 4.53 -21.18 20.94
CA ASN A 57 4.78 -19.97 21.68
C ASN A 57 4.84 -20.34 23.16
N LYS A 58 5.82 -19.80 23.88
CA LYS A 58 6.06 -20.15 25.29
C LYS A 58 5.19 -19.38 26.29
N ALA A 59 4.41 -18.40 25.82
CA ALA A 59 3.65 -17.46 26.63
C ALA A 59 2.15 -17.41 26.30
N ALA A 60 1.76 -17.76 25.08
CA ALA A 60 0.36 -17.77 24.65
C ALA A 60 0.01 -19.03 23.87
N SER A 61 -1.19 -19.56 24.11
CA SER A 61 -1.82 -20.59 23.28
C SER A 61 -2.97 -19.95 22.51
N ILE A 62 -3.12 -20.30 21.22
CA ILE A 62 -4.17 -19.76 20.35
C ILE A 62 -4.91 -20.94 19.72
N ASN A 63 -6.25 -20.89 19.81
CA ASN A 63 -7.13 -21.83 19.12
C ASN A 63 -8.09 -21.06 18.21
N ILE A 64 -8.34 -21.58 17.01
CA ILE A 64 -9.37 -21.07 16.12
C ILE A 64 -10.70 -21.72 16.50
N ILE A 65 -11.69 -20.90 16.88
CA ILE A 65 -13.03 -21.38 17.25
C ILE A 65 -13.89 -21.50 16.01
N LYS A 66 -13.89 -20.45 15.17
CA LYS A 66 -14.80 -20.33 14.03
C LYS A 66 -14.18 -19.47 12.93
N ILE A 67 -14.48 -19.84 11.69
CA ILE A 67 -14.27 -19.02 10.51
C ILE A 67 -15.63 -18.71 9.88
N THR A 68 -15.82 -17.45 9.48
CA THR A 68 -16.97 -17.02 8.68
C THR A 68 -16.46 -16.24 7.47
N LEU A 69 -17.03 -16.54 6.31
CA LEU A 69 -16.72 -15.87 5.04
C LEU A 69 -17.92 -15.01 4.63
N GLU A 70 -17.73 -13.70 4.56
CA GLU A 70 -18.82 -12.75 4.35
C GLU A 70 -18.51 -11.82 3.17
N GLN A 71 -19.52 -11.54 2.33
CA GLN A 71 -19.42 -10.56 1.25
C GLN A 71 -19.68 -9.13 1.75
N GLU A 72 -20.25 -8.98 2.94
CA GLU A 72 -20.59 -7.69 3.53
C GLU A 72 -20.37 -7.76 5.04
N ILE A 73 -19.69 -6.75 5.62
CA ILE A 73 -19.52 -6.59 7.06
C ILE A 73 -19.91 -5.17 7.44
N LEU A 74 -20.78 -5.03 8.44
CA LEU A 74 -21.21 -3.73 8.98
C LEU A 74 -21.74 -2.75 7.91
N GLY A 75 -22.45 -3.26 6.90
CA GLY A 75 -22.98 -2.45 5.79
C GLY A 75 -21.98 -2.15 4.67
N LYS A 76 -20.72 -2.59 4.79
CA LYS A 76 -19.68 -2.41 3.77
C LYS A 76 -19.52 -3.66 2.94
N GLN A 77 -19.74 -3.56 1.63
CA GLN A 77 -19.52 -4.67 0.71
C GLN A 77 -18.02 -4.86 0.44
N ALA A 78 -17.62 -6.13 0.31
CA ALA A 78 -16.27 -6.47 -0.10
C ALA A 78 -16.05 -6.00 -1.56
N PRO A 79 -14.88 -5.43 -1.90
CA PRO A 79 -14.55 -5.09 -3.28
C PRO A 79 -14.65 -6.29 -4.22
N THR A 80 -14.91 -6.03 -5.50
CA THR A 80 -15.02 -7.06 -6.54
C THR A 80 -13.83 -8.02 -6.51
N GLY A 81 -14.12 -9.33 -6.45
CA GLY A 81 -13.10 -10.38 -6.41
C GLY A 81 -12.52 -10.66 -5.03
N ARG A 82 -12.95 -9.94 -3.97
CA ARG A 82 -12.52 -10.17 -2.59
C ARG A 82 -13.66 -10.68 -1.70
N ILE A 83 -13.29 -11.12 -0.51
CA ILE A 83 -14.21 -11.58 0.53
C ILE A 83 -13.65 -11.24 1.91
N PHE A 84 -14.54 -10.92 2.85
CA PHE A 84 -14.13 -10.76 4.24
C PHE A 84 -14.03 -12.13 4.93
N VAL A 85 -12.97 -12.32 5.71
CA VAL A 85 -12.80 -13.46 6.60
C VAL A 85 -12.87 -12.98 8.03
N VAL A 86 -13.87 -13.45 8.77
CA VAL A 86 -13.99 -13.24 10.21
C VAL A 86 -13.48 -14.49 10.91
N LEU A 87 -12.38 -14.36 11.64
CA LEU A 87 -11.74 -15.42 12.40
C LEU A 87 -11.97 -15.20 13.89
N GLU A 88 -12.78 -16.05 14.52
CA GLU A 88 -12.94 -16.09 15.97
C GLU A 88 -11.82 -16.95 16.58
N THR A 89 -11.02 -16.33 17.44
CA THR A 89 -9.86 -16.95 18.09
C THR A 89 -10.00 -16.92 19.60
N GLN A 90 -9.49 -17.94 20.26
CA GLN A 90 -9.36 -18.03 21.71
C GLN A 90 -7.90 -18.01 22.07
N TRP A 91 -7.53 -17.07 22.92
CA TRP A 91 -6.18 -16.90 23.43
C TRP A 91 -6.13 -17.28 24.90
N GLU A 92 -5.12 -18.04 25.30
CA GLU A 92 -4.86 -18.39 26.69
C GLU A 92 -3.44 -17.97 27.07
N ASN A 93 -3.28 -17.29 28.21
CA ASN A 93 -1.97 -16.99 28.74
C ASN A 93 -1.38 -18.24 29.41
N ILE A 94 -0.35 -18.80 28.81
CA ILE A 94 0.40 -19.95 29.34
C ILE A 94 1.76 -19.54 29.91
N HIS A 95 2.03 -18.23 30.01
CA HIS A 95 3.29 -17.69 30.47
C HIS A 95 3.63 -18.25 31.85
N PRO A 96 4.84 -18.82 32.04
CA PRO A 96 5.24 -19.34 33.34
C PRO A 96 5.28 -18.21 34.36
N LYS A 97 4.85 -18.51 35.60
CA LYS A 97 4.94 -17.58 36.71
C LYS A 97 6.40 -17.21 36.96
N GLN A 98 6.67 -15.94 37.23
CA GLN A 98 8.01 -15.48 37.55
C GLN A 98 8.22 -15.42 39.06
N LYS A 99 9.36 -15.92 39.51
CA LYS A 99 9.78 -15.79 40.91
C LYS A 99 10.37 -14.39 41.11
N VAL A 100 9.65 -13.54 41.80
CA VAL A 100 10.08 -12.19 42.12
C VAL A 100 10.38 -12.11 43.62
N GLU A 101 11.50 -11.52 43.99
CA GLU A 101 11.80 -11.25 45.40
C GLU A 101 10.76 -10.28 45.97
N LYS A 102 10.17 -10.63 47.12
CA LYS A 102 9.12 -9.85 47.79
C LYS A 102 9.52 -8.39 48.02
N ASP A 103 10.81 -8.14 48.28
CA ASP A 103 11.43 -6.82 48.44
C ASP A 103 11.31 -5.90 47.21
N LYS A 104 10.96 -6.43 46.01
CA LYS A 104 10.72 -5.63 44.78
C LYS A 104 9.25 -5.34 44.50
N LEU A 105 8.32 -6.06 45.13
CA LEU A 105 6.86 -5.90 44.96
C LEU A 105 6.27 -4.93 45.99
N GLU A 106 6.83 -4.94 47.20
CA GLU A 106 6.55 -3.94 48.23
C GLU A 106 7.33 -2.67 47.85
N GLY A 107 6.68 -1.77 47.10
CA GLY A 107 7.29 -0.51 46.64
C GLY A 107 8.10 0.17 47.75
N LYS A 108 9.28 0.70 47.39
CA LYS A 108 10.24 1.36 48.29
C LYS A 108 9.52 2.05 49.46
N THR A 109 9.51 1.39 50.62
CA THR A 109 9.05 2.02 51.85
C THR A 109 10.01 3.15 52.14
N ASP A 110 9.45 4.35 52.23
CA ASP A 110 10.18 5.60 52.43
C ASP A 110 11.13 5.45 53.62
N LYS A 111 12.45 5.48 53.35
CA LYS A 111 13.48 5.44 54.39
C LYS A 111 13.62 6.83 54.99
N THR A 112 12.63 7.22 55.78
CA THR A 112 12.76 8.32 56.73
C THR A 112 12.65 7.78 58.15
N MET A 113 13.67 8.16 58.93
CA MET A 113 13.81 8.02 60.38
C MET A 113 14.42 6.70 60.86
N GLY A 114 15.66 6.82 61.34
CA GLY A 114 16.51 5.72 61.78
C GLY A 114 16.16 5.16 63.15
N VAL A 115 16.80 4.02 63.45
CA VAL A 115 17.57 3.72 64.67
C VAL A 115 18.23 2.35 64.42
N SER A 116 19.50 2.28 64.79
CA SER A 116 20.39 1.12 64.67
C SER A 116 19.97 -0.08 65.51
N THR A 117 20.12 -1.30 64.97
CA THR A 117 20.54 -2.47 65.78
C THR A 117 21.15 -3.56 64.88
N PHE A 118 22.35 -4.00 65.28
CA PHE A 118 23.07 -5.16 64.76
C PHE A 118 22.34 -6.46 65.10
N ALA A 119 22.11 -7.34 64.10
CA ALA A 119 22.07 -8.80 64.28
C ALA A 119 22.10 -9.48 62.90
N GLY A 120 23.16 -10.24 62.64
CA GLY A 120 23.28 -11.10 61.47
C GLY A 120 22.18 -12.18 61.47
N LYS A 121 21.12 -11.95 60.71
CA LYS A 121 20.24 -13.01 60.19
C LYS A 121 20.42 -13.03 58.68
N LYS A 122 20.80 -14.19 58.12
CA LYS A 122 20.63 -14.46 56.69
C LYS A 122 19.16 -14.17 56.35
N LYS A 123 18.89 -13.03 55.69
CA LYS A 123 17.60 -12.72 55.11
C LYS A 123 17.30 -13.85 54.13
N LYS A 124 16.38 -14.75 54.49
CA LYS A 124 15.77 -15.65 53.51
C LYS A 124 15.02 -14.73 52.55
N THR A 125 15.56 -14.53 51.35
CA THR A 125 14.82 -13.86 50.27
C THR A 125 13.57 -14.69 50.01
N GLU A 126 12.42 -14.17 50.45
CA GLU A 126 11.12 -14.74 50.11
C GLU A 126 10.85 -14.39 48.65
N TYR A 127 10.69 -15.43 47.82
CA TYR A 127 10.27 -15.28 46.44
C TYR A 127 8.77 -15.51 46.37
N VAL A 128 8.06 -14.57 45.75
CA VAL A 128 6.65 -14.71 45.42
C VAL A 128 6.56 -15.05 43.93
N GLU A 129 5.73 -16.04 43.60
CA GLU A 129 5.39 -16.32 42.21
C GLU A 129 4.33 -15.32 41.75
N VAL A 130 4.71 -14.46 40.81
CA VAL A 130 3.83 -13.42 40.26
C VAL A 130 3.38 -13.85 38.87
N ASP A 131 2.08 -13.63 38.60
CA ASP A 131 1.53 -13.80 37.26
C ASP A 131 2.09 -12.72 36.32
N VAL A 132 2.56 -13.15 35.15
CA VAL A 132 3.04 -12.24 34.11
C VAL A 132 1.95 -12.09 33.07
N ALA A 133 1.51 -10.86 32.85
CA ALA A 133 0.55 -10.55 31.79
C ALA A 133 1.21 -10.77 30.43
N TYR A 134 0.57 -11.55 29.58
CA TYR A 134 0.94 -11.61 28.17
C TYR A 134 0.47 -10.34 27.48
N MET A 135 1.37 -9.60 26.83
CA MET A 135 1.08 -8.28 26.27
C MET A 135 1.71 -8.08 24.90
N ILE A 136 0.91 -7.60 23.96
CA ILE A 136 1.36 -7.23 22.61
C ILE A 136 0.95 -5.77 22.36
N GLN A 137 1.91 -4.89 22.11
CA GLN A 137 1.62 -3.46 21.98
C GLN A 137 0.79 -3.11 20.72
N LYS A 138 1.12 -3.74 19.58
CA LYS A 138 0.55 -3.39 18.27
C LYS A 138 0.12 -4.65 17.52
N LEU A 139 -1.06 -5.18 17.85
CA LEU A 139 -1.52 -6.49 17.35
C LEU A 139 -1.49 -6.60 15.81
N TYR A 140 -1.77 -5.50 15.11
CA TYR A 140 -1.69 -5.39 13.65
C TYR A 140 -0.30 -5.67 13.05
N ASN A 141 0.76 -5.64 13.86
CA ASN A 141 2.11 -6.01 13.43
C ASN A 141 2.37 -7.51 13.46
N HIS A 142 1.55 -8.27 14.19
CA HIS A 142 1.85 -9.64 14.56
C HIS A 142 0.86 -10.64 13.96
N ALA A 143 -0.41 -10.27 13.77
CA ALA A 143 -1.45 -11.16 13.29
C ALA A 143 -1.72 -10.99 11.78
N TYR A 144 -1.61 -12.10 11.04
CA TYR A 144 -1.85 -12.17 9.60
C TYR A 144 -2.69 -13.40 9.25
N ILE A 145 -3.46 -13.29 8.18
CA ILE A 145 -3.98 -14.45 7.48
C ILE A 145 -3.14 -14.71 6.23
N PHE A 146 -2.76 -15.96 6.03
CA PHE A 146 -2.12 -16.44 4.82
C PHE A 146 -3.19 -16.99 3.90
N ALA A 147 -3.17 -16.58 2.64
CA ALA A 147 -4.01 -17.12 1.59
C ALA A 147 -3.15 -17.41 0.35
N ASP A 148 -3.04 -18.70 0.00
CA ASP A 148 -2.34 -19.21 -1.19
C ASP A 148 -0.95 -18.59 -1.47
N GLY A 149 -0.16 -18.41 -0.42
CA GLY A 149 1.22 -17.93 -0.50
C GLY A 149 1.42 -16.43 -0.26
N LEU A 150 0.34 -15.68 -0.02
CA LEU A 150 0.41 -14.27 0.38
C LEU A 150 -0.11 -14.05 1.79
N ALA A 151 0.51 -13.13 2.50
CA ALA A 151 0.04 -12.67 3.79
C ALA A 151 -0.80 -11.38 3.67
N PHE A 152 -1.94 -11.37 4.36
CA PHE A 152 -2.87 -10.26 4.42
C PHE A 152 -2.96 -9.75 5.86
N SER A 153 -2.88 -8.43 6.01
CA SER A 153 -2.92 -7.74 7.31
C SER A 153 -4.36 -7.69 7.86
N LEU A 154 -4.48 -7.45 9.16
CA LEU A 154 -5.76 -7.15 9.80
C LEU A 154 -6.44 -5.96 9.12
N HIS A 155 -7.72 -6.13 8.80
CA HIS A 155 -8.58 -5.10 8.26
C HIS A 155 -9.12 -4.19 9.37
N GLY A 156 -9.33 -2.91 9.07
CA GLY A 156 -9.80 -1.89 10.01
C GLY A 156 -11.11 -2.23 10.72
N SER A 157 -12.04 -2.87 9.99
CA SER A 157 -13.32 -3.35 10.55
C SER A 157 -13.19 -4.32 11.73
N THR A 158 -11.98 -4.83 12.02
CA THR A 158 -11.69 -5.57 13.25
C THR A 158 -12.04 -4.75 14.51
N GLU A 159 -11.87 -3.43 14.51
CA GLU A 159 -12.19 -2.61 15.69
C GLU A 159 -13.71 -2.44 15.91
N ASP A 160 -14.49 -2.52 14.83
CA ASP A 160 -15.92 -2.19 14.83
C ASP A 160 -16.83 -3.40 15.08
N ILE A 161 -16.36 -4.61 14.81
CA ILE A 161 -17.16 -5.83 14.98
C ILE A 161 -17.28 -6.24 16.46
N PRO A 162 -18.40 -6.87 16.87
CA PRO A 162 -18.53 -7.45 18.21
C PRO A 162 -17.41 -8.46 18.50
N GLY A 163 -16.74 -8.30 19.65
CA GLY A 163 -15.61 -9.16 20.04
C GLY A 163 -14.31 -8.86 19.31
N GLY A 164 -14.27 -7.80 18.50
CA GLY A 164 -13.07 -7.30 17.83
C GLY A 164 -11.98 -6.81 18.79
N ALA A 165 -10.72 -6.89 18.36
CA ALA A 165 -9.61 -6.28 19.09
C ALA A 165 -9.38 -4.83 18.64
N ASN A 166 -9.05 -3.97 19.59
CA ASN A 166 -8.50 -2.65 19.27
C ASN A 166 -7.07 -2.80 18.75
N LEU A 167 -6.79 -2.24 17.57
CA LEU A 167 -5.52 -2.37 16.86
C LEU A 167 -4.46 -1.39 17.37
N GLN A 168 -4.87 -0.30 18.04
CA GLN A 168 -3.99 0.74 18.57
C GLN A 168 -3.59 0.56 20.04
N LYS A 169 -4.39 -0.19 20.81
CA LYS A 169 -4.13 -0.49 22.23
C LYS A 169 -3.39 -1.81 22.39
N ALA A 170 -2.64 -1.92 23.48
CA ALA A 170 -2.00 -3.17 23.84
C ALA A 170 -3.04 -4.28 24.04
N PHE A 171 -2.83 -5.40 23.38
CA PHE A 171 -3.57 -6.63 23.60
C PHE A 171 -2.97 -7.35 24.81
N THR A 172 -3.76 -7.47 25.89
CA THR A 172 -3.30 -8.06 27.16
C THR A 172 -4.15 -9.25 27.60
N ILE A 173 -3.50 -10.27 28.17
CA ILE A 173 -4.11 -11.39 28.90
C ILE A 173 -3.47 -11.46 30.30
N PRO A 174 -4.16 -11.03 31.37
CA PRO A 174 -3.53 -10.64 32.63
C PRO A 174 -2.82 -11.76 33.41
N LYS A 175 -3.44 -12.94 33.55
CA LYS A 175 -2.91 -14.01 34.41
C LYS A 175 -2.78 -15.32 33.66
N LYS A 176 -1.92 -16.20 34.18
CA LYS A 176 -1.78 -17.56 33.65
C LYS A 176 -3.13 -18.30 33.76
N GLY A 177 -3.57 -18.89 32.65
CA GLY A 177 -4.85 -19.58 32.52
C GLY A 177 -6.04 -18.65 32.19
N ASP A 178 -5.85 -17.33 32.17
CA ASP A 178 -6.88 -16.42 31.68
C ASP A 178 -7.07 -16.66 30.18
N VAL A 179 -8.35 -16.66 29.77
CA VAL A 179 -8.77 -16.88 28.40
C VAL A 179 -9.43 -15.62 27.86
N ARG A 180 -9.09 -15.25 26.64
CA ARG A 180 -9.71 -14.12 25.92
C ARG A 180 -10.13 -14.55 24.52
N LYS A 181 -11.40 -14.31 24.18
CA LYS A 181 -11.90 -14.47 22.81
C LYS A 181 -11.76 -13.18 22.03
N VAL A 182 -11.39 -13.29 20.76
CA VAL A 182 -11.13 -12.17 19.87
C VAL A 182 -11.51 -12.52 18.45
N ASN A 183 -12.22 -11.62 17.79
CA ASN A 183 -12.54 -11.71 16.38
C ASN A 183 -11.59 -10.85 15.55
N PHE A 184 -11.08 -11.41 14.47
CA PHE A 184 -10.21 -10.74 13.51
C PHE A 184 -10.87 -10.69 12.14
N VAL A 185 -10.81 -9.54 11.47
CA VAL A 185 -11.30 -9.38 10.11
C VAL A 185 -10.12 -9.25 9.15
N TYR A 186 -10.18 -9.99 8.05
CA TYR A 186 -9.23 -9.90 6.94
C TYR A 186 -9.99 -9.72 5.63
N LEU A 187 -9.34 -9.10 4.65
CA LEU A 187 -9.85 -9.00 3.28
C LEU A 187 -8.90 -9.75 2.35
N ILE A 188 -9.39 -10.82 1.73
CA ILE A 188 -8.58 -11.73 0.89
C ILE A 188 -9.25 -11.96 -0.47
N PRO A 189 -8.54 -12.52 -1.47
CA PRO A 189 -9.15 -12.95 -2.72
C PRO A 189 -10.25 -13.99 -2.51
N LYS A 190 -11.39 -13.83 -3.17
CA LYS A 190 -12.53 -14.76 -3.08
C LYS A 190 -12.20 -16.16 -3.61
N SER A 191 -11.24 -16.26 -4.51
CA SER A 191 -10.76 -17.52 -5.09
C SER A 191 -9.79 -18.28 -4.20
N SER A 192 -9.53 -17.81 -2.97
CA SER A 192 -8.53 -18.45 -2.11
C SER A 192 -8.98 -19.80 -1.56
N GLU A 193 -8.13 -20.81 -1.71
CA GLU A 193 -8.43 -22.20 -1.35
C GLU A 193 -7.80 -22.59 -0.01
N ASN A 194 -6.56 -22.17 0.22
CA ASN A 194 -5.77 -22.55 1.39
C ASN A 194 -5.54 -21.35 2.30
N LEU A 195 -6.01 -21.45 3.54
CA LEU A 195 -5.94 -20.40 4.56
C LEU A 195 -5.16 -20.87 5.79
N GLY A 196 -4.29 -20.01 6.30
CA GLY A 196 -3.55 -20.22 7.55
C GLY A 196 -3.55 -18.95 8.39
N PHE A 197 -3.61 -19.09 9.71
CA PHE A 197 -3.43 -17.96 10.62
C PHE A 197 -1.99 -17.95 11.12
N GLN A 198 -1.28 -16.86 10.86
CA GLN A 198 0.08 -16.67 11.32
C GLN A 198 0.13 -15.54 12.35
N PHE A 199 0.71 -15.87 13.49
CA PHE A 199 1.02 -14.90 14.53
C PHE A 199 2.53 -14.86 14.78
N PHE A 200 3.14 -13.69 14.59
CA PHE A 200 4.56 -13.46 14.81
C PHE A 200 4.81 -12.92 16.21
N ASP A 201 5.25 -13.77 17.13
CA ASP A 201 5.82 -13.33 18.41
C ASP A 201 7.33 -13.48 18.38
N TYR A 202 8.03 -12.35 18.33
CA TYR A 202 9.50 -12.33 18.29
C TYR A 202 10.15 -12.59 19.64
N GLU A 203 9.38 -12.53 20.73
CA GLU A 203 9.88 -12.75 22.09
C GLU A 203 9.67 -14.21 22.51
N TYR A 204 8.49 -14.76 22.23
CA TYR A 204 8.08 -16.07 22.77
C TYR A 204 7.90 -17.18 21.72
N GLY A 205 8.02 -16.85 20.43
CA GLY A 205 7.95 -17.81 19.32
C GLY A 205 6.68 -17.70 18.49
N HIS A 206 6.81 -17.90 17.18
CA HIS A 206 5.71 -17.72 16.24
C HIS A 206 4.70 -18.88 16.29
N ILE A 207 3.45 -18.57 15.97
CA ILE A 207 2.35 -19.53 15.92
C ILE A 207 1.80 -19.57 14.49
N LEU A 208 1.65 -20.77 13.93
CA LEU A 208 1.03 -20.99 12.63
C LEU A 208 -0.06 -22.05 12.78
N LEU A 209 -1.31 -21.67 12.52
CA LEU A 209 -2.49 -22.53 12.64
C LEU A 209 -3.15 -22.73 11.29
N SER A 210 -3.64 -23.94 11.02
CA SER A 210 -4.43 -24.20 9.81
C SER A 210 -5.82 -23.63 9.99
N VAL A 211 -6.32 -22.91 8.98
CA VAL A 211 -7.67 -22.36 8.97
C VAL A 211 -8.54 -23.11 7.96
N GLN A 212 -8.03 -23.31 6.74
CA GLN A 212 -8.70 -24.04 5.66
C GLN A 212 -7.66 -24.65 4.71
N GLY A 213 -7.88 -25.88 4.23
CA GLY A 213 -6.99 -26.49 3.24
C GLY A 213 -5.60 -26.84 3.77
N ASP A 214 -4.58 -26.77 2.91
CA ASP A 214 -3.19 -27.12 3.22
C ASP A 214 -2.41 -25.90 3.72
N ILE A 215 -1.98 -25.96 4.99
CA ILE A 215 -1.23 -24.88 5.65
C ILE A 215 0.11 -24.55 4.97
N LYS A 216 0.76 -25.52 4.32
CA LYS A 216 2.02 -25.30 3.58
C LYS A 216 1.74 -24.50 2.31
N LYS A 217 0.64 -24.80 1.63
CA LYS A 217 0.19 -24.03 0.46
C LYS A 217 -0.29 -22.64 0.84
N ALA A 218 -1.00 -22.51 1.97
CA ALA A 218 -1.41 -21.21 2.50
C ALA A 218 -0.20 -20.30 2.76
N ARG A 219 0.85 -20.81 3.42
CA ARG A 219 2.09 -20.07 3.67
C ARG A 219 2.92 -19.81 2.40
N GLY A 220 2.86 -20.71 1.42
CA GLY A 220 3.61 -20.63 0.18
C GLY A 220 5.09 -21.01 0.32
N THR A 221 5.86 -20.79 -0.74
CA THR A 221 7.24 -21.25 -0.90
C THR A 221 8.30 -20.23 -0.47
N GLY A 222 7.88 -19.08 0.08
CA GLY A 222 8.80 -18.00 0.45
C GLY A 222 9.25 -17.12 -0.73
N GLY A 223 8.49 -17.10 -1.81
CA GLY A 223 8.57 -16.15 -2.94
C GLY A 223 7.17 -15.64 -3.32
N PRO A 224 7.05 -14.64 -4.21
CA PRO A 224 5.75 -14.17 -4.68
C PRO A 224 5.04 -15.31 -5.44
N PRO A 225 3.75 -15.59 -5.17
CA PRO A 225 3.05 -16.69 -5.82
C PRO A 225 2.64 -16.36 -7.25
N GLY A 226 2.46 -17.41 -8.04
CA GLY A 226 1.93 -17.31 -9.40
C GLY A 226 2.89 -16.64 -10.39
N LYS A 227 2.32 -16.14 -11.49
CA LYS A 227 3.06 -15.40 -12.52
C LYS A 227 3.19 -13.95 -12.07
N VAL A 228 4.42 -13.46 -11.91
CA VAL A 228 4.71 -12.06 -11.65
C VAL A 228 4.93 -11.30 -12.97
N LEU A 229 4.55 -10.03 -13.01
CA LEU A 229 4.79 -9.13 -14.14
C LEU A 229 6.24 -8.62 -14.14
N SER A 230 6.71 -8.19 -12.97
CA SER A 230 8.07 -7.68 -12.78
C SER A 230 8.48 -7.80 -11.32
N LEU A 231 9.79 -7.84 -11.05
CA LEU A 231 10.38 -8.00 -9.72
C LEU A 231 11.52 -7.01 -9.53
N ALA A 232 11.59 -6.43 -8.35
CA ALA A 232 12.64 -5.54 -7.90
C ALA A 232 13.17 -6.00 -6.54
N LYS A 233 14.49 -5.83 -6.34
CA LYS A 233 15.17 -6.23 -5.12
C LYS A 233 16.27 -5.23 -4.78
N SER A 234 16.38 -4.95 -3.48
CA SER A 234 17.44 -4.16 -2.87
C SER A 234 17.88 -4.81 -1.56
N ASP A 235 18.82 -4.17 -0.85
CA ASP A 235 19.20 -4.61 0.48
C ASP A 235 18.10 -4.39 1.54
N LEU A 236 17.09 -3.56 1.25
CA LEU A 236 16.01 -3.24 2.18
C LEU A 236 14.72 -4.02 1.91
N VAL A 237 14.40 -4.26 0.65
CA VAL A 237 13.12 -4.85 0.26
C VAL A 237 13.25 -5.67 -1.03
N GLU A 238 12.42 -6.69 -1.13
CA GLU A 238 12.13 -7.41 -2.36
C GLU A 238 10.64 -7.31 -2.61
N PHE A 239 10.25 -6.87 -3.80
CA PHE A 239 8.84 -6.73 -4.16
C PHE A 239 8.62 -7.00 -5.65
N ALA A 240 7.43 -7.47 -5.95
CA ALA A 240 7.00 -7.85 -7.28
C ALA A 240 5.64 -7.27 -7.57
N THR A 241 5.41 -6.93 -8.84
CA THR A 241 4.07 -6.65 -9.32
C THR A 241 3.41 -7.95 -9.75
N LEU A 242 2.25 -8.24 -9.20
CA LEU A 242 1.48 -9.45 -9.49
C LEU A 242 0.55 -9.22 -10.68
N SER A 243 -0.23 -8.15 -10.63
CA SER A 243 -1.21 -7.77 -11.65
C SER A 243 -1.50 -6.27 -11.55
N PHE A 244 -2.22 -5.76 -12.55
CA PHE A 244 -2.92 -4.50 -12.42
C PHE A 244 -4.28 -4.60 -13.11
N ASP A 245 -5.24 -3.84 -12.60
CA ASP A 245 -6.61 -3.79 -13.11
C ASP A 245 -7.02 -2.34 -13.32
N ILE A 246 -7.90 -2.11 -14.29
CA ILE A 246 -8.50 -0.80 -14.54
C ILE A 246 -9.92 -0.81 -13.99
N GLN A 247 -10.25 0.15 -13.13
CA GLN A 247 -11.52 0.25 -12.42
C GLN A 247 -12.09 1.67 -12.54
N ASN A 248 -13.42 1.80 -12.49
CA ASN A 248 -14.07 3.12 -12.48
C ASN A 248 -14.27 3.66 -11.05
N GLU A 249 -13.98 2.86 -10.02
CA GLU A 249 -14.18 3.21 -8.62
C GLU A 249 -13.02 2.63 -7.80
N TYR A 250 -12.60 3.35 -6.75
CA TYR A 250 -11.63 2.85 -5.78
C TYR A 250 -11.93 3.44 -4.40
N ALA A 251 -11.96 2.59 -3.36
CA ALA A 251 -12.22 3.01 -1.99
C ALA A 251 -13.51 3.85 -1.82
N GLU A 252 -14.61 3.41 -2.45
CA GLU A 252 -15.92 4.08 -2.44
C GLU A 252 -15.94 5.46 -3.15
N GLU A 253 -14.89 5.77 -3.92
CA GLU A 253 -14.80 6.98 -4.75
C GLU A 253 -14.89 6.62 -6.24
N GLU A 254 -15.89 7.17 -6.94
CA GLU A 254 -15.97 7.08 -8.41
C GLU A 254 -14.92 7.97 -9.08
N ALA A 255 -14.29 7.44 -10.12
CA ALA A 255 -13.35 8.20 -10.94
C ALA A 255 -14.10 9.31 -11.70
N PRO A 256 -13.58 10.55 -11.74
CA PRO A 256 -14.18 11.64 -12.52
C PRO A 256 -14.29 11.31 -14.01
N ALA A 257 -15.18 12.03 -14.71
CA ALA A 257 -15.35 11.87 -16.15
C ALA A 257 -14.00 12.05 -16.90
N GLY A 258 -13.67 11.09 -17.77
CA GLY A 258 -12.39 11.05 -18.49
C GLY A 258 -11.23 10.37 -17.74
N TRP A 259 -11.46 9.91 -16.50
CA TRP A 259 -10.46 9.23 -15.66
C TRP A 259 -10.87 7.81 -15.31
N HIS A 260 -9.91 6.99 -14.91
CA HIS A 260 -10.12 5.70 -14.27
C HIS A 260 -9.07 5.48 -13.18
N TYR A 261 -9.30 4.51 -12.30
CA TYR A 261 -8.27 4.01 -11.39
C TYR A 261 -7.51 2.86 -12.04
N VAL A 262 -6.19 2.93 -11.99
CA VAL A 262 -5.30 1.78 -12.20
C VAL A 262 -4.91 1.26 -10.83
N VAL A 263 -5.32 0.03 -10.53
CA VAL A 263 -5.08 -0.62 -9.24
C VAL A 263 -4.02 -1.70 -9.45
N VAL A 264 -2.84 -1.50 -8.86
CA VAL A 264 -1.69 -2.39 -8.97
C VAL A 264 -1.59 -3.27 -7.72
N GLN A 265 -1.55 -4.59 -7.94
CA GLN A 265 -1.38 -5.57 -6.88
C GLN A 265 0.11 -5.90 -6.70
N LEU A 266 0.59 -5.74 -5.48
CA LEU A 266 1.99 -5.92 -5.11
C LEU A 266 2.15 -7.07 -4.12
N SER A 267 3.26 -7.78 -4.25
CA SER A 267 3.76 -8.68 -3.23
C SER A 267 5.14 -8.21 -2.80
N GLY A 268 5.44 -8.19 -1.51
CA GLY A 268 6.78 -7.85 -1.08
C GLY A 268 7.14 -8.28 0.32
N LYS A 269 8.43 -8.25 0.61
CA LYS A 269 9.03 -8.70 1.85
C LYS A 269 10.18 -7.78 2.21
N SER A 270 10.31 -7.47 3.50
CA SER A 270 11.46 -6.72 3.99
C SER A 270 12.70 -7.62 4.05
N LEU A 271 13.80 -7.10 3.52
CA LEU A 271 15.14 -7.69 3.57
C LEU A 271 16.05 -6.97 4.59
N SER A 272 15.52 -6.00 5.34
CA SER A 272 16.20 -5.27 6.42
C SER A 272 16.69 -6.17 7.58
N TRP A 273 16.41 -7.48 7.51
CA TRP A 273 16.79 -8.52 8.47
C TRP A 273 18.27 -8.50 8.86
N LYS A 274 19.16 -8.10 7.95
CA LYS A 274 20.61 -8.09 8.19
C LYS A 274 21.08 -6.95 9.10
N SER A 275 20.27 -5.91 9.30
CA SER A 275 20.69 -4.71 10.05
C SER A 275 19.79 -4.40 11.24
N VAL A 276 18.46 -4.36 11.07
CA VAL A 276 17.55 -3.84 12.12
C VAL A 276 16.29 -4.68 12.35
N LYS A 277 15.98 -5.65 11.47
CA LYS A 277 14.70 -6.40 11.47
C LYS A 277 13.48 -5.48 11.36
N ASP A 278 13.62 -4.41 10.60
CA ASP A 278 12.60 -3.39 10.47
C ASP A 278 11.53 -3.72 9.42
N ILE A 279 10.32 -3.33 9.77
CA ILE A 279 9.21 -3.19 8.84
C ILE A 279 9.54 -2.03 7.89
N VAL A 280 9.53 -2.29 6.59
CA VAL A 280 9.63 -1.23 5.59
C VAL A 280 8.23 -0.67 5.36
N GLN A 281 8.07 0.63 5.56
CA GLN A 281 6.82 1.35 5.29
C GLN A 281 7.08 2.42 4.24
N ILE A 282 6.19 2.51 3.25
CA ILE A 282 6.27 3.50 2.17
C ILE A 282 4.95 4.23 2.11
N LYS A 283 5.00 5.57 2.03
CA LYS A 283 3.81 6.39 1.79
C LYS A 283 3.50 6.39 0.29
N PRO A 284 2.39 5.80 -0.15
CA PRO A 284 2.05 5.69 -1.57
C PRO A 284 2.09 7.02 -2.30
N LYS A 285 1.38 8.03 -1.76
CA LYS A 285 1.16 9.33 -2.42
C LYS A 285 2.45 10.11 -2.67
N GLU A 286 3.49 9.88 -1.87
CA GLU A 286 4.77 10.61 -1.96
C GLU A 286 5.85 9.84 -2.73
N TYR A 287 5.80 8.50 -2.74
CA TYR A 287 6.92 7.66 -3.17
C TYR A 287 6.57 6.66 -4.25
N THR A 288 5.34 6.66 -4.76
CA THR A 288 4.91 5.75 -5.82
C THR A 288 4.15 6.49 -6.91
N TRP A 289 4.38 6.08 -8.15
CA TRP A 289 3.74 6.66 -9.34
C TRP A 289 3.62 5.61 -10.43
N VAL A 290 2.71 5.81 -11.37
CA VAL A 290 2.73 5.08 -12.65
C VAL A 290 3.26 5.99 -13.75
N THR A 291 4.07 5.42 -14.63
CA THR A 291 4.61 6.08 -15.81
C THR A 291 3.79 5.69 -17.03
N THR A 292 3.35 6.68 -17.80
CA THR A 292 2.62 6.46 -19.07
C THR A 292 3.48 6.81 -20.28
N ASP A 293 2.95 6.54 -21.48
CA ASP A 293 3.55 7.01 -22.73
C ASP A 293 3.89 8.51 -22.69
N GLY A 294 5.05 8.88 -23.25
CA GLY A 294 5.52 10.27 -23.28
C GLY A 294 6.14 10.78 -21.98
N GLY A 295 6.25 9.92 -20.95
CA GLY A 295 6.96 10.22 -19.70
C GLY A 295 6.15 10.97 -18.64
N TYR A 296 4.82 10.96 -18.73
CA TYR A 296 3.97 11.51 -17.67
C TYR A 296 3.93 10.59 -16.45
N PHE A 297 3.96 11.20 -15.27
CA PHE A 297 3.81 10.49 -13.99
C PHE A 297 2.44 10.80 -13.38
N TYR A 298 1.80 9.76 -12.85
CA TYR A 298 0.62 9.89 -12.02
C TYR A 298 0.95 9.31 -10.66
N TYR A 299 1.02 10.17 -9.64
CA TYR A 299 1.28 9.74 -8.28
C TYR A 299 0.08 8.97 -7.73
N SER A 300 0.36 8.07 -6.79
CA SER A 300 -0.68 7.25 -6.18
C SER A 300 -1.76 8.10 -5.50
N SER A 301 -3.01 7.73 -5.73
CA SER A 301 -4.19 8.27 -5.02
C SER A 301 -4.36 7.66 -3.63
N GLY A 302 -3.60 6.61 -3.32
CA GLY A 302 -3.67 5.83 -2.10
C GLY A 302 -3.24 4.39 -2.35
N GLY A 303 -3.18 3.62 -1.28
CA GLY A 303 -2.85 2.22 -1.39
C GLY A 303 -2.39 1.67 -0.06
N SER A 304 -3.16 0.75 0.49
CA SER A 304 -2.76 0.02 1.70
C SER A 304 -3.80 -1.02 2.05
N THR A 305 -3.35 -2.10 2.68
CA THR A 305 -4.21 -2.97 3.50
C THR A 305 -4.33 -2.48 4.95
N THR A 306 -3.76 -1.32 5.29
CA THR A 306 -3.73 -0.71 6.63
C THR A 306 -4.45 0.63 6.65
N GLU A 307 -5.15 0.93 7.75
CA GLU A 307 -5.87 2.20 7.93
C GLU A 307 -4.97 3.45 7.89
N GLN A 308 -3.67 3.27 8.18
CA GLN A 308 -2.70 4.35 8.18
C GLN A 308 -2.28 4.79 6.76
N GLY A 309 -2.69 4.05 5.72
CA GLY A 309 -2.44 4.40 4.33
C GLY A 309 -1.00 4.19 3.85
N PHE A 310 -0.20 3.38 4.55
CA PHE A 310 1.17 2.99 4.13
C PHE A 310 1.16 1.62 3.46
N ILE A 311 1.92 1.42 2.38
CA ILE A 311 2.28 0.03 2.02
C ILE A 311 3.37 -0.45 2.95
N ARG A 312 3.30 -1.72 3.32
CA ARG A 312 4.13 -2.30 4.37
C ARG A 312 4.69 -3.65 3.94
N PHE A 313 5.96 -3.86 4.25
CA PHE A 313 6.62 -5.15 4.11
C PHE A 313 7.29 -5.53 5.42
N THR A 314 6.87 -6.65 6.01
CA THR A 314 7.50 -7.25 7.18
C THR A 314 8.65 -8.15 6.77
N PRO A 315 9.58 -8.42 7.69
CA PRO A 315 10.50 -9.54 7.51
C PRO A 315 9.75 -10.88 7.40
N GLU A 316 10.46 -11.92 6.98
CA GLU A 316 10.04 -13.33 6.93
C GLU A 316 9.05 -13.73 5.83
N ILE A 317 8.08 -12.88 5.49
CA ILE A 317 6.95 -13.25 4.61
C ILE A 317 6.71 -12.26 3.48
N TYR A 318 6.13 -12.77 2.40
CA TYR A 318 5.61 -11.96 1.32
C TYR A 318 4.20 -11.48 1.67
N GLN A 319 4.07 -10.17 1.80
CA GLN A 319 2.82 -9.49 2.12
C GLN A 319 2.17 -8.97 0.85
N HIS A 320 0.86 -9.09 0.79
CA HIS A 320 0.03 -8.47 -0.23
C HIS A 320 -0.16 -6.99 0.06
N GLN A 321 0.05 -6.15 -0.94
CA GLN A 321 -0.19 -4.72 -0.91
C GLN A 321 -0.92 -4.28 -2.17
N GLU A 322 -1.58 -3.14 -2.11
CA GLU A 322 -2.30 -2.56 -3.22
C GLU A 322 -1.96 -1.08 -3.35
N LEU A 323 -1.85 -0.60 -4.58
CA LEU A 323 -1.68 0.81 -4.93
C LEU A 323 -2.73 1.20 -5.97
N ALA A 324 -3.36 2.35 -5.80
CA ALA A 324 -4.26 2.92 -6.79
C ALA A 324 -3.73 4.23 -7.33
N PHE A 325 -3.97 4.46 -8.63
CA PHE A 325 -3.55 5.64 -9.37
C PHE A 325 -4.71 6.16 -10.19
N LEU A 326 -5.07 7.43 -10.04
CA LEU A 326 -6.05 8.08 -10.90
C LEU A 326 -5.37 8.54 -12.19
N VAL A 327 -5.76 7.94 -13.32
CA VAL A 327 -5.11 8.12 -14.63
C VAL A 327 -6.16 8.48 -15.70
N PRO A 328 -5.87 9.36 -16.67
CA PRO A 328 -6.76 9.64 -17.78
C PRO A 328 -7.03 8.39 -18.61
N LYS A 329 -8.28 8.20 -19.07
CA LYS A 329 -8.67 7.05 -19.90
C LYS A 329 -7.89 6.93 -21.21
N SER A 330 -7.34 8.04 -21.70
CA SER A 330 -6.50 8.11 -22.90
C SER A 330 -5.05 7.67 -22.68
N ALA A 331 -4.60 7.55 -21.44
CA ALA A 331 -3.20 7.27 -21.15
C ALA A 331 -2.91 5.76 -21.13
N CYS A 332 -1.79 5.38 -21.75
CA CYS A 332 -1.27 4.01 -21.72
C CYS A 332 -0.28 3.87 -20.56
N VAL A 333 -0.68 3.18 -19.49
CA VAL A 333 0.20 2.87 -18.36
C VAL A 333 1.22 1.79 -18.75
N ASN A 334 2.50 2.00 -18.41
CA ASN A 334 3.58 1.11 -18.79
C ASN A 334 4.34 0.53 -17.57
N GLN A 335 4.67 1.38 -16.60
CA GLN A 335 5.55 1.02 -15.48
C GLN A 335 5.02 1.57 -14.16
N LEU A 336 5.30 0.85 -13.06
CA LEU A 336 5.16 1.31 -11.69
C LEU A 336 6.53 1.77 -11.19
N GLY A 337 6.62 3.04 -10.79
CA GLY A 337 7.75 3.61 -10.09
C GLY A 337 7.57 3.54 -8.57
N VAL A 338 8.61 3.11 -7.87
CA VAL A 338 8.68 3.13 -6.40
C VAL A 338 10.01 3.72 -5.97
N ARG A 339 9.98 4.71 -5.07
CA ARG A 339 11.19 5.30 -4.46
C ARG A 339 11.34 4.87 -3.01
N ILE A 340 12.52 4.37 -2.66
CA ILE A 340 12.88 4.06 -1.28
C ILE A 340 14.21 4.75 -0.99
N ARG A 341 14.18 5.78 -0.13
CA ARG A 341 15.31 6.70 0.06
C ARG A 341 15.72 7.32 -1.29
N ASN A 342 16.92 7.00 -1.78
CA ASN A 342 17.44 7.46 -3.07
C ASN A 342 17.35 6.40 -4.17
N ASP A 343 16.95 5.17 -3.83
CA ASP A 343 16.78 4.10 -4.82
C ASP A 343 15.43 4.27 -5.51
N VAL A 344 15.45 4.19 -6.84
CA VAL A 344 14.26 4.23 -7.69
C VAL A 344 14.14 2.89 -8.40
N PHE A 345 13.00 2.23 -8.21
CA PHE A 345 12.65 1.00 -8.89
C PHE A 345 11.60 1.31 -9.94
N GLN A 346 11.80 0.79 -11.15
CA GLN A 346 10.82 0.81 -12.23
C GLN A 346 10.42 -0.63 -12.53
N LEU A 347 9.16 -0.96 -12.26
CA LEU A 347 8.58 -2.28 -12.46
C LEU A 347 7.71 -2.26 -13.71
N ASP A 348 7.96 -3.17 -14.64
CA ASP A 348 7.15 -3.28 -15.85
C ASP A 348 5.74 -3.82 -15.54
N LEU A 349 4.72 -3.13 -16.03
CA LEU A 349 3.32 -3.55 -15.90
C LEU A 349 2.82 -4.24 -17.16
N THR A 350 3.23 -3.77 -18.34
CA THR A 350 2.72 -4.25 -19.63
C THR A 350 3.74 -5.00 -20.46
N GLY A 351 5.02 -4.98 -20.07
CA GLY A 351 6.15 -5.47 -20.88
C GLY A 351 6.41 -4.67 -22.17
N LYS A 352 5.67 -3.57 -22.39
CA LYS A 352 5.88 -2.67 -23.52
C LYS A 352 6.85 -1.57 -23.13
N LYS A 353 7.82 -1.29 -23.99
CA LYS A 353 8.71 -0.15 -23.80
C LYS A 353 7.89 1.14 -23.94
N PRO A 354 7.99 2.08 -22.99
CA PRO A 354 7.31 3.37 -23.12
C PRO A 354 7.73 4.07 -24.42
N LYS A 355 6.79 4.80 -25.04
CA LYS A 355 7.15 5.71 -26.14
C LYS A 355 8.19 6.71 -25.66
N GLY A 356 9.20 6.95 -26.50
CA GLY A 356 10.28 7.90 -26.21
C GLY A 356 9.77 9.33 -25.99
N MET A 357 10.61 10.15 -25.37
CA MET A 357 10.31 11.56 -25.13
C MET A 357 10.11 12.29 -26.47
N PRO A 358 9.14 13.22 -26.56
CA PRO A 358 9.04 14.09 -27.72
C PRO A 358 10.27 15.01 -27.82
N LYS A 359 10.48 15.60 -29.00
CA LYS A 359 11.53 16.60 -29.21
C LYS A 359 11.18 17.88 -28.45
N ALA A 360 12.09 18.37 -27.63
CA ALA A 360 11.93 19.66 -26.96
C ALA A 360 12.11 20.82 -27.96
N ILE A 361 11.30 21.86 -27.81
CA ILE A 361 11.44 23.13 -28.54
C ILE A 361 12.45 24.06 -27.85
N ALA A 362 12.61 23.94 -26.53
CA ALA A 362 13.60 24.67 -25.76
C ALA A 362 14.09 23.81 -24.59
N THR A 363 15.37 23.97 -24.22
CA THR A 363 15.97 23.29 -23.08
C THR A 363 16.85 24.23 -22.27
N HIS A 364 16.95 23.98 -20.96
CA HIS A 364 17.88 24.65 -20.06
C HIS A 364 18.45 23.67 -19.05
N ARG A 365 19.77 23.66 -18.91
CA ARG A 365 20.46 22.80 -17.95
C ARG A 365 20.83 23.58 -16.68
N ASP A 366 20.23 23.20 -15.56
CA ASP A 366 20.50 23.77 -14.25
C ASP A 366 21.68 23.06 -13.56
N GLY A 367 22.87 23.28 -14.12
CA GLY A 367 24.12 22.69 -13.63
C GLY A 367 24.12 21.15 -13.66
N ASP A 368 24.37 20.54 -12.51
CA ASP A 368 24.38 19.09 -12.28
C ASP A 368 23.09 18.56 -11.65
N VAL A 369 22.08 19.42 -11.46
CA VAL A 369 20.85 19.09 -10.74
C VAL A 369 19.78 18.53 -11.67
N MET A 370 19.43 19.28 -12.72
CA MET A 370 18.38 18.88 -13.66
C MET A 370 18.48 19.59 -15.01
N GLU A 371 17.78 19.07 -16.01
CA GLU A 371 17.53 19.72 -17.29
C GLU A 371 16.02 19.93 -17.45
N VAL A 372 15.63 21.18 -17.70
CA VAL A 372 14.25 21.59 -17.97
C VAL A 372 14.05 21.64 -19.47
N MET A 373 12.94 21.09 -19.94
CA MET A 373 12.58 20.99 -21.34
C MET A 373 11.18 21.54 -21.54
N ILE A 374 10.95 22.17 -22.69
CA ILE A 374 9.63 22.63 -23.12
C ILE A 374 9.29 21.85 -24.38
N PHE A 375 8.12 21.23 -24.41
CA PHE A 375 7.67 20.41 -25.54
C PHE A 375 6.63 21.08 -26.40
N GLY A 376 5.91 22.05 -25.86
CA GLY A 376 4.94 22.83 -26.61
C GLY A 376 4.05 23.67 -25.72
N MET A 377 3.16 24.41 -26.36
CA MET A 377 2.12 25.18 -25.69
C MET A 377 0.83 25.16 -26.51
N ARG A 378 -0.30 25.35 -25.84
CA ARG A 378 -1.60 25.52 -26.51
C ARG A 378 -2.46 26.52 -25.77
N LYS A 379 -3.41 27.13 -26.49
CA LYS A 379 -4.48 27.93 -25.89
C LYS A 379 -5.69 27.06 -25.63
N ASP A 380 -6.33 27.29 -24.50
CA ASP A 380 -7.56 26.62 -24.10
C ASP A 380 -8.39 27.55 -23.20
N ASN A 381 -9.56 27.98 -23.68
CA ASN A 381 -10.57 28.71 -22.90
C ASN A 381 -10.05 29.84 -21.99
N GLY A 382 -9.36 30.85 -22.52
CA GLY A 382 -8.85 31.94 -21.67
C GLY A 382 -7.44 31.71 -21.10
N LYS A 383 -6.85 30.54 -21.37
CA LYS A 383 -5.61 30.08 -20.73
C LYS A 383 -4.57 29.63 -21.75
N VAL A 384 -3.31 29.74 -21.34
CA VAL A 384 -2.20 29.07 -22.00
C VAL A 384 -1.77 27.88 -21.16
N LEU A 385 -1.71 26.71 -21.80
CA LEU A 385 -1.20 25.48 -21.21
C LEU A 385 0.20 25.22 -21.76
N LEU A 386 1.16 25.05 -20.87
CA LEU A 386 2.55 24.80 -21.19
C LEU A 386 2.91 23.35 -20.85
N ASP A 387 3.49 22.63 -21.81
CA ASP A 387 3.92 21.25 -21.68
C ASP A 387 5.44 21.18 -21.45
N LEU A 388 5.82 20.64 -20.30
CA LEU A 388 7.15 20.72 -19.73
C LEU A 388 7.69 19.34 -19.39
N GLY A 389 9.00 19.21 -19.45
CA GLY A 389 9.75 18.05 -18.98
C GLY A 389 10.86 18.44 -18.03
N ILE A 390 11.16 17.58 -17.07
CA ILE A 390 12.35 17.71 -16.23
C ILE A 390 13.06 16.36 -16.19
N GLN A 391 14.32 16.37 -16.61
CA GLN A 391 15.25 15.26 -16.39
C GLN A 391 16.06 15.55 -15.13
N SER A 392 15.85 14.75 -14.08
CA SER A 392 16.70 14.78 -12.90
C SER A 392 18.07 14.21 -13.22
N MET A 393 19.12 14.92 -12.82
CA MET A 393 20.51 14.44 -12.84
C MET A 393 21.04 14.19 -11.41
N ALA A 394 20.26 14.59 -10.40
CA ALA A 394 20.63 14.47 -9.00
C ALA A 394 20.57 13.01 -8.49
N GLU A 395 21.40 12.72 -7.48
CA GLU A 395 21.41 11.46 -6.73
C GLU A 395 20.31 11.39 -5.65
N SER A 396 19.57 12.48 -5.45
CA SER A 396 18.48 12.57 -4.47
C SER A 396 17.26 13.23 -5.11
N GLY A 397 16.09 13.06 -4.48
CA GLY A 397 14.85 13.63 -5.00
C GLY A 397 14.88 15.16 -5.01
N ILE A 398 14.33 15.78 -6.07
CA ILE A 398 14.29 17.22 -6.26
C ILE A 398 12.87 17.71 -5.98
N GLU A 399 12.69 18.64 -5.04
CA GLU A 399 11.38 19.17 -4.67
C GLU A 399 11.00 20.41 -5.49
N ILE A 400 10.08 20.25 -6.44
CA ILE A 400 9.66 21.32 -7.33
C ILE A 400 8.53 22.16 -6.73
N GLN A 401 8.75 23.46 -6.68
CA GLN A 401 7.82 24.49 -6.23
C GLN A 401 7.26 25.25 -7.44
N ARG A 402 6.20 24.70 -8.05
CA ARG A 402 5.65 25.14 -9.35
C ARG A 402 5.63 26.67 -9.50
N LYS A 403 4.91 27.35 -8.61
CA LYS A 403 4.69 28.81 -8.64
C LYS A 403 5.97 29.64 -8.52
N ALA A 404 6.95 29.16 -7.77
CA ALA A 404 8.18 29.89 -7.53
C ALA A 404 9.21 29.69 -8.66
N GLN A 405 9.10 28.58 -9.40
CA GLN A 405 10.11 28.17 -10.36
C GLN A 405 9.72 28.39 -11.81
N PHE A 406 8.43 28.43 -12.16
CA PHE A 406 7.97 28.63 -13.53
C PHE A 406 7.06 29.85 -13.61
N VAL A 407 7.51 30.88 -14.32
CA VAL A 407 6.77 32.14 -14.52
C VAL A 407 6.76 32.46 -16.01
N LEU A 408 5.60 32.61 -16.62
CA LEU A 408 5.51 33.03 -18.02
C LEU A 408 5.81 34.51 -18.15
N ILE A 409 6.47 34.89 -19.25
CA ILE A 409 6.65 36.29 -19.64
C ILE A 409 5.81 36.54 -20.89
N VAL A 410 4.91 37.52 -20.79
CA VAL A 410 3.98 37.94 -21.85
C VAL A 410 4.08 39.46 -21.96
N ASN A 411 4.51 40.00 -23.11
CA ASN A 411 4.66 41.45 -23.31
C ASN A 411 5.42 42.14 -22.16
N GLU A 412 6.52 41.53 -21.70
CA GLU A 412 7.34 41.99 -20.56
C GLU A 412 6.68 41.86 -19.17
N GLU A 413 5.43 41.42 -19.08
CA GLU A 413 4.74 41.14 -17.82
C GLU A 413 4.97 39.69 -17.36
N LYS A 414 5.08 39.51 -16.04
CA LYS A 414 5.25 38.19 -15.41
C LYS A 414 3.90 37.61 -15.01
N ILE A 415 3.51 36.52 -15.65
CA ILE A 415 2.28 35.76 -15.36
C ILE A 415 2.63 34.53 -14.53
N SER A 416 2.07 34.45 -13.32
CA SER A 416 2.23 33.30 -12.44
C SER A 416 1.30 32.16 -12.84
N ILE A 417 1.63 30.94 -12.41
CA ILE A 417 0.79 29.76 -12.64
C ILE A 417 -0.59 29.94 -12.03
N ASP A 418 -1.60 29.55 -12.78
CA ASP A 418 -2.95 29.28 -12.30
C ASP A 418 -3.01 27.86 -11.73
N ASP A 419 -2.89 27.74 -10.40
CA ASP A 419 -2.95 26.45 -9.71
C ASP A 419 -4.32 25.78 -9.88
N THR A 420 -5.41 26.55 -9.85
CA THR A 420 -6.76 25.98 -9.98
C THR A 420 -6.97 25.41 -11.38
N GLY A 421 -6.55 26.12 -12.42
CA GLY A 421 -6.54 25.59 -13.78
C GLY A 421 -5.62 24.39 -13.91
N THR A 422 -4.40 24.46 -13.38
CA THR A 422 -3.43 23.36 -13.44
C THR A 422 -3.98 22.10 -12.79
N ASP A 423 -4.65 22.22 -11.64
CA ASP A 423 -5.16 21.09 -10.89
C ASP A 423 -6.37 20.40 -11.57
N THR A 424 -6.94 21.00 -12.62
CA THR A 424 -7.96 20.38 -13.48
C THR A 424 -7.39 19.64 -14.69
N LEU A 425 -6.10 19.83 -15.01
CA LEU A 425 -5.48 19.23 -16.20
C LEU A 425 -5.33 17.72 -16.06
N LEU A 426 -5.34 17.04 -17.22
CA LEU A 426 -5.07 15.61 -17.31
C LEU A 426 -3.63 15.27 -16.93
N HIS A 427 -2.67 16.10 -17.30
CA HIS A 427 -1.24 15.87 -17.09
C HIS A 427 -0.65 16.75 -15.98
N ARG A 428 -1.43 16.99 -14.93
CA ARG A 428 -1.04 17.84 -13.81
C ARG A 428 0.00 17.16 -12.89
N PRO A 429 1.03 17.89 -12.42
CA PRO A 429 1.83 17.43 -11.30
C PRO A 429 1.19 17.87 -9.95
N PRO A 430 1.44 17.17 -8.82
CA PRO A 430 1.04 17.65 -7.50
C PRO A 430 1.79 18.93 -7.09
N SER A 431 1.37 19.56 -5.99
CA SER A 431 1.99 20.81 -5.49
C SER A 431 2.25 20.74 -3.98
N PRO A 432 3.51 20.82 -3.52
CA PRO A 432 4.72 20.59 -4.30
C PRO A 432 4.81 19.13 -4.79
N PHE A 433 5.79 18.83 -5.64
CA PHE A 433 6.06 17.45 -6.04
C PHE A 433 7.56 17.15 -6.04
N ILE A 434 7.89 15.88 -5.83
CA ILE A 434 9.28 15.42 -5.80
C ILE A 434 9.57 14.65 -7.08
N ILE A 435 10.56 15.11 -7.83
CA ILE A 435 11.11 14.36 -8.95
C ILE A 435 12.09 13.33 -8.40
N PRO A 436 11.90 12.04 -8.68
CA PRO A 436 12.83 11.02 -8.25
C PRO A 436 14.25 11.23 -8.82
N PRO A 437 15.29 10.70 -8.14
CA PRO A 437 16.67 10.71 -8.66
C PRO A 437 16.74 10.10 -10.06
N LYS A 438 17.50 10.74 -10.96
CA LYS A 438 17.83 10.19 -12.29
C LYS A 438 16.62 9.84 -13.17
N THR A 439 15.44 10.36 -12.88
CA THR A 439 14.23 10.13 -13.67
C THR A 439 13.83 11.34 -14.50
N PHE A 440 13.16 11.07 -15.62
CA PHE A 440 12.43 12.06 -16.41
C PHE A 440 10.96 12.11 -15.98
N ILE A 441 10.39 13.31 -15.89
CA ILE A 441 8.95 13.53 -15.73
C ILE A 441 8.47 14.60 -16.71
N ARG A 442 7.33 14.36 -17.35
CA ARG A 442 6.59 15.33 -18.16
C ARG A 442 5.29 15.72 -17.47
N PHE A 443 4.89 16.98 -17.60
CA PHE A 443 3.68 17.53 -16.97
C PHE A 443 3.23 18.82 -17.66
N GLU A 444 2.00 19.24 -17.38
CA GLU A 444 1.42 20.47 -17.89
C GLU A 444 1.14 21.49 -16.78
N LEU A 445 1.31 22.78 -17.09
CA LEU A 445 0.96 23.91 -16.24
C LEU A 445 0.02 24.88 -16.96
N ALA A 446 -0.94 25.45 -16.24
CA ALA A 446 -1.88 26.45 -16.77
C ALA A 446 -1.53 27.87 -16.31
N TYR A 447 -1.80 28.84 -17.17
CA TYR A 447 -1.64 30.27 -16.91
C TYR A 447 -2.85 31.06 -17.43
N GLU A 448 -3.34 32.02 -16.65
CA GLU A 448 -4.47 32.89 -17.02
C GLU A 448 -4.00 33.98 -17.99
N THR A 449 -3.94 33.65 -19.28
CA THR A 449 -3.66 34.59 -20.36
C THR A 449 -4.16 34.05 -21.70
N ASP A 450 -4.64 34.96 -22.55
CA ASP A 450 -5.05 34.70 -23.93
C ASP A 450 -3.98 35.05 -24.97
N VAL A 451 -2.85 35.58 -24.52
CA VAL A 451 -1.72 35.98 -25.38
C VAL A 451 -0.69 34.86 -25.39
N PHE A 452 -0.13 34.55 -26.57
CA PHE A 452 0.97 33.59 -26.64
C PHE A 452 2.21 34.19 -25.97
N PRO A 453 2.81 33.49 -24.99
CA PRO A 453 3.99 33.99 -24.29
C PRO A 453 5.22 33.97 -25.19
N THR A 454 6.14 34.91 -24.95
CA THR A 454 7.42 34.96 -25.67
C THR A 454 8.50 34.13 -24.99
N SER A 455 8.40 33.94 -23.68
CA SER A 455 9.39 33.16 -22.93
C SER A 455 8.85 32.61 -21.61
N LEU A 456 9.54 31.59 -21.10
CA LEU A 456 9.39 31.07 -19.75
C LEU A 456 10.59 31.48 -18.91
N TYR A 457 10.34 32.23 -17.84
CA TYR A 457 11.33 32.45 -16.80
C TYR A 457 11.36 31.25 -15.85
N PHE A 458 12.53 30.62 -15.76
CA PHE A 458 12.81 29.49 -14.89
C PHE A 458 13.79 29.86 -13.79
N ARG A 459 13.42 29.56 -12.54
CA ARG A 459 14.29 29.72 -11.36
C ARG A 459 14.74 28.36 -10.84
N GLY A 460 15.96 27.97 -11.21
CA GLY A 460 16.61 26.74 -10.77
C GLY A 460 17.28 26.87 -9.40
N TYR A 461 17.96 25.80 -8.98
CA TYR A 461 18.75 25.76 -7.75
C TYR A 461 20.18 26.26 -7.96
N ARG A 462 20.72 26.12 -9.18
CA ARG A 462 22.08 26.56 -9.53
C ARG A 462 22.08 27.82 -10.38
N SER A 463 21.04 28.03 -11.17
CA SER A 463 20.95 29.08 -12.17
C SER A 463 19.51 29.52 -12.40
N GLU A 464 19.35 30.72 -12.96
CA GLU A 464 18.09 31.23 -13.47
C GLU A 464 18.20 31.38 -14.99
N ALA A 465 17.12 31.15 -15.72
CA ALA A 465 17.11 31.19 -17.18
C ALA A 465 15.79 31.75 -17.72
N THR A 466 15.86 32.34 -18.92
CA THR A 466 14.68 32.71 -19.70
C THR A 466 14.70 31.89 -20.98
N LEU A 467 13.80 30.92 -21.09
CA LEU A 467 13.70 30.03 -22.24
C LEU A 467 12.79 30.67 -23.28
N ASN A 468 13.28 30.83 -24.51
CA ASN A 468 12.49 31.36 -25.61
C ASN A 468 11.40 30.36 -26.00
N LEU A 469 10.17 30.88 -26.15
CA LEU A 469 8.97 30.13 -26.52
C LEU A 469 8.49 30.46 -27.93
N SER A 470 9.08 31.47 -28.57
CA SER A 470 8.82 31.80 -29.97
C SER A 470 9.27 30.62 -30.82
N ASP A 471 8.37 30.01 -31.60
CA ASP A 471 8.73 29.00 -32.59
C ASP A 471 9.85 29.56 -33.49
N GLU A 472 11.07 29.03 -33.36
CA GLU A 472 11.99 28.99 -34.50
C GLU A 472 11.63 27.72 -35.30
N GLY A 473 10.49 27.78 -35.98
CA GLY A 473 9.98 26.75 -36.88
C GLY A 473 9.75 27.33 -38.27
N ASP A 474 10.81 27.30 -39.08
CA ASP A 474 10.73 27.29 -40.55
C ASP A 474 10.06 25.99 -41.06
#